data_AF-Q5C3Q1-F1
#
_entry.id   AF-Q5C3Q1-F1
#
_cell.length_a   1.000
_cell.length_b   1.000
_cell.length_c   1.000
_cell.angle_alpha   90.00
_cell.angle_beta   90.00
_cell.angle_gamma   90.00
#
_symmetry.space_group_name_H-M   'P 1'
#
loop_
_entity.id
_entity.type
_entity.pdbx_description
1 polymer ?
#
loop_
_entity_poly.entity_id
_entity_poly.type
_entity_poly.pdbx_seq_one_letter_code
_entity_poly.pdbx_strand_id
1 'polypeptide(L)'
;MFKCLPIIGPCGRHIDHIDRRHSKLEQVPDDVIRNFRTLEECRLDANQIKELPKNFFRLKRIRLLTLSDNELTRLPTGIGSFSNLVELDISRNDISELPESIRFCDSLQSLDVSNNPLQSLPSGFCQLRNLRVLCLNDISIAELPEEIGSLQLLEKLELRDNCLKTIPDSFADLINLEFLDLGANEFQELSPVIGQLSQLSELWIDDNELRSLPKELGNLGNLQQ
;
A
#
# COMPACT_ATOMS: atom_id res chain seq x y z
N MET A 1 48.06 -21.28 -38.86
CA MET A 1 46.83 -22.03 -38.55
C MET A 1 46.40 -21.62 -37.14
N PHE A 2 45.80 -20.43 -36.98
CA PHE A 2 45.33 -19.92 -35.70
C PHE A 2 43.80 -20.03 -35.68
N LYS A 3 43.28 -20.86 -34.76
CA LYS A 3 41.85 -20.98 -34.50
C LYS A 3 41.40 -19.76 -33.69
N CYS A 4 40.55 -18.93 -34.27
CA CYS A 4 39.74 -17.97 -33.51
C CYS A 4 38.71 -18.74 -32.69
N LEU A 5 38.75 -18.62 -31.37
CA LEU A 5 37.68 -19.02 -30.45
C LEU A 5 36.78 -17.79 -30.24
N PRO A 6 35.45 -17.89 -30.38
CA PRO A 6 34.54 -16.90 -29.84
C PRO A 6 34.26 -17.27 -28.37
N ILE A 7 34.94 -16.61 -27.43
CA ILE A 7 34.47 -16.55 -26.04
C ILE A 7 34.02 -15.11 -25.81
N ILE A 8 32.83 -14.80 -26.30
CA ILE A 8 32.02 -13.71 -25.77
C ILE A 8 30.84 -14.40 -25.11
N GLY A 9 31.01 -14.73 -23.82
CA GLY A 9 29.88 -15.09 -22.97
C GLY A 9 28.88 -13.93 -22.92
N PRO A 10 27.58 -14.19 -22.63
CA PRO A 10 26.60 -13.12 -22.61
C PRO A 10 27.00 -12.12 -21.54
N CYS A 11 27.28 -10.88 -21.93
CA CYS A 11 27.33 -9.76 -21.00
C CYS A 11 26.02 -9.79 -20.20
N GLY A 12 26.09 -10.21 -18.93
CA GLY A 12 24.97 -10.16 -18.02
C GLY A 12 24.56 -8.70 -17.86
N ARG A 13 23.58 -8.26 -18.64
CA ARG A 13 23.01 -6.93 -18.50
C ARG A 13 22.49 -6.84 -17.08
N HIS A 14 22.95 -5.83 -16.34
CA HIS A 14 22.39 -5.50 -15.04
C HIS A 14 20.95 -5.03 -15.27
N ILE A 15 19.98 -5.85 -14.92
CA ILE A 15 18.56 -5.51 -15.02
C ILE A 15 18.08 -5.26 -13.59
N ASP A 16 17.96 -3.99 -13.26
CA ASP A 16 17.41 -3.45 -12.02
C ASP A 16 15.95 -3.00 -12.16
N HIS A 17 15.49 -2.73 -13.39
CA HIS A 17 14.11 -2.34 -13.68
C HIS A 17 13.47 -3.22 -14.76
N ILE A 18 12.24 -3.70 -14.50
CA ILE A 18 11.39 -4.37 -15.48
C ILE A 18 10.00 -3.72 -15.49
N ASP A 19 9.58 -3.28 -16.68
CA ASP A 19 8.22 -2.84 -16.96
C ASP A 19 7.54 -3.80 -17.96
N ARG A 20 6.41 -4.35 -17.55
CA ARG A 20 5.52 -5.22 -18.35
C ARG A 20 4.05 -4.86 -18.10
N ARG A 21 3.76 -3.57 -17.93
CA ARG A 21 2.37 -3.11 -17.81
C ARG A 21 1.59 -3.38 -19.10
N HIS A 22 0.28 -3.57 -19.00
CA HIS A 22 -0.62 -3.75 -20.16
C HIS A 22 -0.18 -4.84 -21.15
N SER A 23 0.42 -5.92 -20.64
CA SER A 23 1.08 -6.94 -21.47
C SER A 23 0.25 -8.22 -21.63
N LYS A 24 -1.00 -8.24 -21.13
CA LYS A 24 -1.91 -9.40 -21.15
C LYS A 24 -1.27 -10.65 -20.53
N LEU A 25 -0.51 -10.46 -19.45
CA LEU A 25 0.18 -11.54 -18.76
C LEU A 25 -0.80 -12.29 -17.86
N GLU A 26 -0.95 -13.59 -18.07
CA GLU A 26 -1.71 -14.46 -17.15
C GLU A 26 -0.90 -14.90 -15.92
N GLN A 27 0.42 -14.76 -15.98
CA GLN A 27 1.36 -15.16 -14.93
C GLN A 27 2.61 -14.28 -14.94
N VAL A 28 3.32 -14.23 -13.81
CA VAL A 28 4.61 -13.54 -13.72
C VAL A 28 5.62 -14.16 -14.71
N PRO A 29 6.21 -13.37 -15.61
CA PRO A 29 7.18 -13.87 -16.57
C PRO A 29 8.46 -14.43 -15.93
N ASP A 30 9.03 -15.47 -16.56
CA ASP A 30 10.27 -16.10 -16.11
C ASP A 30 11.47 -15.14 -16.04
N ASP A 31 11.54 -14.16 -16.94
CA ASP A 31 12.62 -13.17 -16.99
C ASP A 31 12.62 -12.25 -15.76
N VAL A 32 11.46 -11.98 -15.17
CA VAL A 32 11.37 -11.29 -13.87
C VAL A 32 12.10 -12.11 -12.81
N ILE A 33 11.76 -13.41 -12.69
CA ILE A 33 12.31 -14.30 -11.68
C ILE A 33 13.82 -14.55 -11.91
N ARG A 34 14.28 -14.59 -13.16
CA ARG A 34 15.72 -14.77 -13.50
C ARG A 34 16.60 -13.63 -12.99
N ASN A 35 16.06 -12.42 -12.85
CA ASN A 35 16.79 -11.23 -12.39
C ASN A 35 16.76 -11.03 -10.86
N PHE A 36 16.47 -12.08 -10.07
CA PHE A 36 16.36 -12.02 -8.62
C PHE A 36 17.55 -11.43 -7.84
N ARG A 37 18.73 -11.37 -8.46
CA ARG A 37 19.93 -10.79 -7.83
C ARG A 37 20.04 -9.27 -8.00
N THR A 38 19.36 -8.70 -8.99
CA THR A 38 19.58 -7.30 -9.41
C THR A 38 18.30 -6.47 -9.42
N LEU A 39 17.14 -7.10 -9.63
CA LEU A 39 15.88 -6.38 -9.81
C LEU A 39 15.49 -5.57 -8.56
N GLU A 40 15.33 -4.27 -8.73
CA GLU A 40 14.88 -3.29 -7.74
C GLU A 40 13.48 -2.77 -8.03
N GLU A 41 13.08 -2.69 -9.30
CA GLU A 41 11.78 -2.17 -9.70
C GLU A 41 11.07 -3.14 -10.64
N CYS A 42 9.84 -3.50 -10.31
CA CYS A 42 9.01 -4.39 -11.11
C CYS A 42 7.61 -3.82 -11.26
N ARG A 43 7.23 -3.53 -12.51
CA ARG A 43 5.91 -3.02 -12.87
C ARG A 43 5.16 -4.05 -13.71
N LEU A 44 4.06 -4.55 -13.17
CA LEU A 44 3.23 -5.62 -13.70
C LEU A 44 1.75 -5.23 -13.76
N ASP A 45 1.45 -3.93 -13.74
CA ASP A 45 0.09 -3.41 -13.74
C ASP A 45 -0.72 -3.77 -15.00
N ALA A 46 -2.05 -3.79 -14.88
CA ALA A 46 -2.98 -4.00 -15.98
C ALA A 46 -2.69 -5.29 -16.76
N ASN A 47 -2.68 -6.40 -16.04
CA ASN A 47 -2.48 -7.75 -16.56
C ASN A 47 -3.58 -8.68 -16.02
N GLN A 48 -3.42 -9.99 -16.15
CA GLN A 48 -4.39 -11.02 -15.76
C GLN A 48 -3.73 -12.01 -14.78
N ILE A 49 -2.79 -11.51 -13.96
CA ILE A 49 -2.00 -12.34 -13.06
C ILE A 49 -2.87 -12.73 -11.87
N LYS A 50 -3.04 -14.04 -11.67
CA LYS A 50 -3.89 -14.60 -10.60
C LYS A 50 -3.15 -14.90 -9.31
N GLU A 51 -1.85 -15.17 -9.42
CA GLU A 51 -0.99 -15.51 -8.28
C GLU A 51 0.47 -15.12 -8.52
N LEU A 52 1.16 -14.82 -7.41
CA LEU A 52 2.60 -14.64 -7.40
C LEU A 52 3.29 -15.98 -7.09
N PRO A 53 4.17 -16.50 -7.97
CA PRO A 53 4.80 -17.80 -7.75
C PRO A 53 5.78 -17.74 -6.57
N LYS A 54 5.97 -18.85 -5.83
CA LYS A 54 6.85 -18.90 -4.64
C LYS A 54 8.26 -18.36 -4.88
N ASN A 55 8.80 -18.55 -6.09
CA ASN A 55 10.15 -18.08 -6.44
C ASN A 55 10.24 -16.56 -6.64
N PHE A 56 9.10 -15.87 -6.81
CA PHE A 56 9.02 -14.41 -6.90
C PHE A 56 9.60 -13.73 -5.65
N PHE A 57 9.41 -14.33 -4.48
CA PHE A 57 9.90 -13.82 -3.20
C PHE A 57 11.41 -13.98 -2.99
N ARG A 58 12.16 -14.38 -4.03
CA ARG A 58 13.63 -14.37 -4.08
C ARG A 58 14.19 -13.02 -4.52
N LEU A 59 13.36 -12.11 -5.04
CA LEU A 59 13.75 -10.78 -5.50
C LEU A 59 14.08 -9.83 -4.32
N LYS A 60 15.16 -10.11 -3.56
CA LYS A 60 15.48 -9.43 -2.29
C LYS A 60 15.83 -7.95 -2.40
N ARG A 61 16.08 -7.47 -3.61
CA ARG A 61 16.43 -6.07 -3.88
C ARG A 61 15.26 -5.21 -4.31
N ILE A 62 14.06 -5.79 -4.45
CA ILE A 62 12.88 -5.04 -4.85
C ILE A 62 12.62 -3.91 -3.84
N ARG A 63 12.45 -2.72 -4.40
CA ARG A 63 12.10 -1.45 -3.76
C ARG A 63 10.76 -0.93 -4.26
N LEU A 64 10.42 -1.19 -5.53
CA LEU A 64 9.13 -0.83 -6.12
C LEU A 64 8.49 -2.06 -6.74
N LEU A 65 7.28 -2.38 -6.30
CA LEU A 65 6.44 -3.42 -6.88
C LEU A 65 5.04 -2.88 -7.14
N THR A 66 4.65 -2.86 -8.41
CA THR A 66 3.32 -2.40 -8.85
C THR A 66 2.65 -3.53 -9.60
N LEU A 67 1.47 -3.91 -9.12
CA LEU A 67 0.64 -5.06 -9.53
C LEU A 67 -0.84 -4.62 -9.64
N SER A 68 -1.09 -3.32 -9.81
CA SER A 68 -2.44 -2.79 -9.90
C SER A 68 -3.20 -3.37 -11.09
N ASP A 69 -4.52 -3.44 -11.03
CA ASP A 69 -5.37 -3.88 -12.15
C ASP A 69 -4.97 -5.29 -12.64
N ASN A 70 -5.05 -6.27 -11.74
CA ASN A 70 -4.78 -7.69 -11.98
C ASN A 70 -5.91 -8.55 -11.37
N GLU A 71 -5.74 -9.87 -11.36
CA GLU A 71 -6.73 -10.84 -10.84
C GLU A 71 -6.19 -11.55 -9.58
N LEU A 72 -5.33 -10.89 -8.79
CA LEU A 72 -4.72 -11.49 -7.60
C LEU A 72 -5.79 -11.72 -6.54
N THR A 73 -5.94 -12.97 -6.10
CA THR A 73 -6.92 -13.32 -5.05
C THR A 73 -6.32 -13.28 -3.64
N ARG A 74 -4.99 -13.22 -3.53
CA ARG A 74 -4.26 -13.26 -2.26
C ARG A 74 -2.85 -12.71 -2.42
N LEU A 75 -2.33 -12.11 -1.35
CA LEU A 75 -0.92 -11.79 -1.23
C LEU A 75 -0.22 -12.90 -0.41
N PRO A 76 0.70 -13.70 -0.99
CA PRO A 76 1.38 -14.76 -0.24
C PRO A 76 2.26 -14.24 0.90
N THR A 77 2.43 -15.04 1.96
CA THR A 77 3.28 -14.71 3.12
C THR A 77 4.75 -14.45 2.80
N GLY A 78 5.18 -14.81 1.58
CA GLY A 78 6.50 -14.46 1.06
C GLY A 78 6.74 -12.95 0.92
N ILE A 79 5.69 -12.11 0.94
CA ILE A 79 5.83 -10.65 0.85
C ILE A 79 6.73 -10.08 1.95
N GLY A 80 6.66 -10.63 3.17
CA GLY A 80 7.49 -10.21 4.31
C GLY A 80 9.00 -10.43 4.11
N SER A 81 9.37 -10.99 2.96
CA SER A 81 10.75 -11.23 2.59
C SER A 81 11.35 -10.11 1.72
N PHE A 82 10.54 -9.11 1.36
CA PHE A 82 10.95 -7.88 0.68
C PHE A 82 11.18 -6.74 1.69
N SER A 83 12.15 -6.89 2.58
CA SER A 83 12.47 -5.88 3.61
C SER A 83 12.94 -4.53 3.05
N ASN A 84 13.37 -4.50 1.78
CA ASN A 84 13.79 -3.29 1.06
C ASN A 84 12.66 -2.63 0.25
N LEU A 85 11.45 -3.21 0.25
CA LEU A 85 10.29 -2.69 -0.46
C LEU A 85 9.92 -1.33 0.12
N VAL A 86 9.84 -0.32 -0.73
CA VAL A 86 9.50 1.07 -0.41
C VAL A 86 8.09 1.40 -0.88
N GLU A 87 7.71 0.91 -2.06
CA GLU A 87 6.41 1.16 -2.67
C GLU A 87 5.78 -0.16 -3.12
N LEU A 88 4.56 -0.41 -2.64
CA LEU A 88 3.73 -1.53 -3.02
C LEU A 88 2.37 -1.02 -3.48
N ASP A 89 2.04 -1.28 -4.75
CA ASP A 89 0.70 -1.08 -5.28
C ASP A 89 0.13 -2.44 -5.70
N ILE A 90 -0.93 -2.86 -5.02
CA ILE A 90 -1.73 -4.06 -5.33
C ILE A 90 -3.21 -3.68 -5.44
N SER A 91 -3.50 -2.41 -5.75
CA SER A 91 -4.86 -1.90 -5.92
C SER A 91 -5.58 -2.60 -7.08
N ARG A 92 -6.92 -2.55 -7.10
CA ARG A 92 -7.76 -3.12 -8.18
C ARG A 92 -7.42 -4.60 -8.45
N ASN A 93 -7.56 -5.41 -7.42
CA ASN A 93 -7.39 -6.86 -7.45
C ASN A 93 -8.53 -7.52 -6.65
N ASP A 94 -8.49 -8.84 -6.47
CA ASP A 94 -9.48 -9.62 -5.71
C ASP A 94 -8.93 -10.09 -4.35
N ILE A 95 -8.01 -9.33 -3.73
CA ILE A 95 -7.33 -9.71 -2.48
C ILE A 95 -8.28 -9.56 -1.29
N SER A 96 -8.68 -10.68 -0.68
CA SER A 96 -9.58 -10.67 0.48
C SER A 96 -8.88 -10.47 1.83
N GLU A 97 -7.58 -10.76 1.90
CA GLU A 97 -6.78 -10.63 3.14
C GLU A 97 -5.32 -10.27 2.83
N LEU A 98 -4.72 -9.44 3.68
CA LEU A 98 -3.27 -9.23 3.70
C LEU A 98 -2.64 -10.20 4.71
N PRO A 99 -1.48 -10.81 4.40
CA PRO A 99 -0.80 -11.70 5.32
C PRO A 99 -0.15 -10.91 6.46
N GLU A 100 -0.16 -11.45 7.69
CA GLU A 100 0.55 -10.82 8.83
C GLU A 100 2.02 -10.53 8.56
N SER A 101 2.66 -11.32 7.69
CA SER A 101 4.06 -11.14 7.28
C SER A 101 4.32 -9.78 6.61
N ILE A 102 3.30 -9.05 6.17
CA ILE A 102 3.47 -7.71 5.60
C ILE A 102 4.23 -6.80 6.56
N ARG A 103 4.08 -6.99 7.89
CA ARG A 103 4.81 -6.28 8.95
C ARG A 103 6.34 -6.28 8.81
N PHE A 104 6.91 -7.22 8.06
CA PHE A 104 8.35 -7.35 7.84
C PHE A 104 8.86 -6.56 6.62
N CYS A 105 7.98 -5.83 5.92
CA CYS A 105 8.36 -4.87 4.89
C CYS A 105 8.85 -3.58 5.55
N ASP A 106 9.95 -3.67 6.31
CA ASP A 106 10.39 -2.62 7.23
C ASP A 106 10.65 -1.27 6.54
N SER A 107 10.99 -1.27 5.25
CA SER A 107 11.27 -0.06 4.46
C SER A 107 10.04 0.55 3.78
N LEU A 108 8.85 -0.05 3.94
CA LEU A 108 7.65 0.32 3.18
C LEU A 108 7.18 1.72 3.58
N GLN A 109 7.03 2.59 2.59
CA GLN A 109 6.65 3.99 2.74
C GLN A 109 5.32 4.30 2.05
N SER A 110 5.01 3.61 0.95
CA SER A 110 3.77 3.77 0.21
C SER A 110 3.11 2.42 0.01
N LEU A 111 1.85 2.31 0.44
CA LEU A 111 1.03 1.13 0.26
C LEU A 111 -0.33 1.51 -0.30
N ASP A 112 -0.65 1.00 -1.48
CA ASP A 112 -1.99 1.07 -2.05
C ASP A 112 -2.59 -0.34 -2.18
N VAL A 113 -3.71 -0.55 -1.51
CA VAL A 113 -4.51 -1.78 -1.58
C VAL A 113 -5.96 -1.48 -1.96
N SER A 114 -6.24 -0.27 -2.44
CA SER A 114 -7.58 0.22 -2.77
C SER A 114 -8.28 -0.69 -3.78
N ASN A 115 -9.61 -0.72 -3.79
CA ASN A 115 -10.41 -1.53 -4.73
C ASN A 115 -10.04 -3.02 -4.62
N ASN A 116 -9.97 -3.54 -3.40
CA ASN A 116 -9.86 -4.97 -3.09
C ASN A 116 -10.91 -5.32 -2.03
N PRO A 117 -11.48 -6.53 -2.01
CA PRO A 117 -12.50 -6.93 -1.03
C PRO A 117 -11.91 -7.22 0.37
N LEU A 118 -11.11 -6.30 0.92
CA LEU A 118 -10.37 -6.44 2.18
C LEU A 118 -11.16 -5.92 3.38
N GLN A 119 -11.72 -6.84 4.17
CA GLN A 119 -12.60 -6.48 5.29
C GLN A 119 -11.85 -5.95 6.53
N SER A 120 -10.56 -6.23 6.66
CA SER A 120 -9.76 -5.79 7.81
C SER A 120 -8.26 -5.77 7.52
N LEU A 121 -7.53 -4.98 8.30
CA LEU A 121 -6.07 -4.98 8.30
C LEU A 121 -5.53 -6.12 9.21
N PRO A 122 -4.43 -6.80 8.83
CA PRO A 122 -3.92 -7.94 9.58
C PRO A 122 -3.26 -7.53 10.90
N SER A 123 -3.14 -8.49 11.81
CA SER A 123 -2.43 -8.30 13.07
C SER A 123 -0.97 -7.86 12.84
N GLY A 124 -0.58 -6.78 13.52
CA GLY A 124 0.74 -6.18 13.39
C GLY A 124 0.91 -5.26 12.17
N PHE A 125 -0.16 -4.94 11.43
CA PHE A 125 -0.10 -3.97 10.34
C PHE A 125 0.53 -2.63 10.78
N CYS A 126 0.17 -2.15 11.97
CA CYS A 126 0.69 -0.91 12.56
C CYS A 126 2.20 -0.95 12.92
N GLN A 127 2.90 -2.05 12.63
CA GLN A 127 4.36 -2.16 12.77
C GLN A 127 5.11 -1.62 11.55
N LEU A 128 4.40 -1.29 10.46
CA LEU A 128 4.94 -0.63 9.27
C LEU A 128 5.28 0.85 9.54
N ARG A 129 6.18 1.11 10.49
CA ARG A 129 6.46 2.44 11.06
C ARG A 129 7.04 3.47 10.08
N ASN A 130 7.46 3.03 8.89
CA ASN A 130 7.96 3.90 7.83
C ASN A 130 6.88 4.34 6.83
N LEU A 131 5.63 3.87 6.96
CA LEU A 131 4.54 4.30 6.09
C LEU A 131 4.32 5.80 6.17
N ARG A 132 4.21 6.40 4.98
CA ARG A 132 3.94 7.82 4.71
C ARG A 132 2.64 7.98 3.94
N VAL A 133 2.37 7.07 3.01
CA VAL A 133 1.15 7.05 2.19
C VAL A 133 0.45 5.71 2.35
N LEU A 134 -0.82 5.76 2.72
CA LEU A 134 -1.67 4.59 2.84
C LEU A 134 -3.02 4.84 2.15
N CYS A 135 -3.27 4.08 1.10
CA CYS A 135 -4.52 4.13 0.33
C CYS A 135 -5.32 2.85 0.57
N LEU A 136 -6.51 3.03 1.15
CA LEU A 136 -7.45 1.99 1.57
C LEU A 136 -8.85 2.29 1.01
N ASN A 137 -8.94 2.91 -0.16
CA ASN A 137 -10.25 3.30 -0.71
C ASN A 137 -11.00 2.07 -1.24
N ASP A 138 -12.31 2.01 -1.04
CA ASP A 138 -13.17 0.94 -1.56
C ASP A 138 -12.64 -0.46 -1.19
N ILE A 139 -12.49 -0.70 0.12
CA ILE A 139 -12.13 -2.03 0.63
C ILE A 139 -13.19 -2.66 1.54
N SER A 140 -14.26 -1.94 1.86
CA SER A 140 -15.33 -2.38 2.79
C SER A 140 -14.84 -2.60 4.23
N ILE A 141 -13.85 -1.83 4.69
CA ILE A 141 -13.39 -1.92 6.08
C ILE A 141 -14.38 -1.23 7.02
N ALA A 142 -14.72 -1.89 8.12
CA ALA A 142 -15.67 -1.38 9.12
C ALA A 142 -14.98 -0.75 10.35
N GLU A 143 -13.74 -1.15 10.63
CA GLU A 143 -12.96 -0.65 11.77
C GLU A 143 -11.46 -0.60 11.43
N LEU A 144 -10.78 0.40 11.99
CA LEU A 144 -9.32 0.49 11.95
C LEU A 144 -8.72 -0.12 13.22
N PRO A 145 -7.50 -0.70 13.16
CA PRO A 145 -6.81 -1.17 14.35
C PRO A 145 -6.64 -0.06 15.39
N GLU A 146 -6.81 -0.36 16.68
CA GLU A 146 -6.64 0.63 17.75
C GLU A 146 -5.23 1.24 17.76
N GLU A 147 -4.21 0.54 17.26
CA GLU A 147 -2.83 1.01 17.23
C GLU A 147 -2.45 1.80 15.97
N ILE A 148 -3.41 2.19 15.11
CA ILE A 148 -3.12 2.91 13.85
C ILE A 148 -2.31 4.19 14.06
N GLY A 149 -2.47 4.86 15.20
CA GLY A 149 -1.64 5.99 15.63
C GLY A 149 -0.13 5.72 15.73
N SER A 150 0.28 4.44 15.76
CA SER A 150 1.70 4.05 15.73
C SER A 150 2.38 4.38 14.40
N LEU A 151 1.61 4.64 13.33
CA LEU A 151 2.11 5.08 12.02
C LEU A 151 2.45 6.58 12.04
N GLN A 152 3.35 6.99 12.93
CA GLN A 152 3.63 8.41 13.19
C GLN A 152 4.24 9.16 12.01
N LEU A 153 4.79 8.46 11.02
CA LEU A 153 5.31 9.05 9.78
C LEU A 153 4.26 9.17 8.67
N LEU A 154 3.01 8.77 8.94
CA LEU A 154 1.93 8.83 7.95
C LEU A 154 1.57 10.29 7.65
N GLU A 155 1.68 10.65 6.38
CA GLU A 155 1.43 11.98 5.82
C GLU A 155 0.10 12.00 5.06
N LYS A 156 -0.27 10.87 4.45
CA LYS A 156 -1.48 10.72 3.65
C LYS A 156 -2.21 9.43 3.98
N LEU A 157 -3.50 9.56 4.33
CA LEU A 157 -4.40 8.43 4.59
C LEU A 157 -5.68 8.60 3.78
N GLU A 158 -5.95 7.67 2.87
CA GLU A 158 -7.20 7.63 2.11
C GLU A 158 -8.03 6.42 2.54
N LEU A 159 -9.27 6.68 2.96
CA LEU A 159 -10.22 5.70 3.48
C LEU A 159 -11.61 5.86 2.83
N ARG A 160 -11.67 6.46 1.64
CA ARG A 160 -12.92 6.73 0.93
C ARG A 160 -13.67 5.44 0.61
N ASP A 161 -15.00 5.52 0.55
CA ASP A 161 -15.85 4.40 0.11
C ASP A 161 -15.68 3.16 1.01
N ASN A 162 -15.81 3.33 2.32
CA ASN A 162 -15.71 2.26 3.31
C ASN A 162 -16.93 2.24 4.25
N CYS A 163 -16.91 1.37 5.26
CA CYS A 163 -17.99 1.19 6.22
C CYS A 163 -17.64 1.75 7.61
N LEU A 164 -16.74 2.74 7.69
CA LEU A 164 -16.29 3.28 8.97
C LEU A 164 -17.37 4.11 9.64
N LYS A 165 -17.55 3.90 10.94
CA LYS A 165 -18.46 4.66 11.81
C LYS A 165 -17.75 5.56 12.80
N THR A 166 -16.50 5.24 13.08
CA THR A 166 -15.65 5.92 14.05
C THR A 166 -14.19 5.75 13.65
N ILE A 167 -13.33 6.56 14.28
CA ILE A 167 -11.88 6.43 14.25
C ILE A 167 -11.40 6.17 15.70
N PRO A 168 -10.35 5.36 15.91
CA PRO A 168 -9.81 5.11 17.25
C PRO A 168 -9.10 6.34 17.83
N ASP A 169 -9.03 6.42 19.16
CA ASP A 169 -8.42 7.55 19.87
C ASP A 169 -6.94 7.76 19.51
N SER A 170 -6.24 6.71 19.08
CA SER A 170 -4.85 6.78 18.64
C SER A 170 -4.65 7.60 17.37
N PHE A 171 -5.71 7.99 16.64
CA PHE A 171 -5.58 8.97 15.55
C PHE A 171 -4.90 10.26 16.01
N ALA A 172 -5.02 10.63 17.30
CA ALA A 172 -4.31 11.78 17.88
C ALA A 172 -2.78 11.73 17.69
N ASP A 173 -2.21 10.52 17.56
CA ASP A 173 -0.77 10.29 17.42
C ASP A 173 -0.27 10.39 15.96
N LEU A 174 -1.16 10.55 14.98
CA LEU A 174 -0.82 10.78 13.57
C LEU A 174 -0.36 12.23 13.33
N ILE A 175 0.71 12.61 14.05
CA ILE A 175 1.18 13.99 14.17
C ILE A 175 1.72 14.60 12.87
N ASN A 176 2.02 13.79 11.86
CA ASN A 176 2.49 14.23 10.54
C ASN A 176 1.41 14.13 9.46
N LEU A 177 0.17 13.80 9.80
CA LEU A 177 -0.88 13.61 8.79
C LEU A 177 -1.29 14.95 8.18
N GLU A 178 -1.11 15.08 6.87
CA GLU A 178 -1.38 16.28 6.09
C GLU A 178 -2.67 16.15 5.27
N PHE A 179 -2.99 14.94 4.81
CA PHE A 179 -4.17 14.60 4.01
C PHE A 179 -4.93 13.43 4.64
N LEU A 180 -6.23 13.62 4.85
CA LEU A 180 -7.15 12.60 5.33
C LEU A 180 -8.45 12.60 4.52
N ASP A 181 -8.72 11.50 3.82
CA ASP A 181 -10.00 11.28 3.13
C ASP A 181 -10.82 10.21 3.87
N LEU A 182 -11.94 10.63 4.44
CA LEU A 182 -12.97 9.80 5.09
C LEU A 182 -14.31 9.89 4.34
N GLY A 183 -14.32 10.38 3.09
CA GLY A 183 -15.52 10.54 2.29
C GLY A 183 -16.23 9.20 2.05
N ALA A 184 -17.53 9.24 1.80
CA ALA A 184 -18.34 8.05 1.50
C ALA A 184 -18.17 6.92 2.55
N ASN A 185 -18.42 7.25 3.82
CA ASN A 185 -18.41 6.32 4.94
C ASN A 185 -19.73 6.39 5.72
N GLU A 186 -19.80 5.76 6.89
CA GLU A 186 -21.00 5.69 7.74
C GLU A 186 -20.88 6.57 9.01
N PHE A 187 -20.08 7.64 8.98
CA PHE A 187 -19.89 8.52 10.13
C PHE A 187 -21.17 9.33 10.42
N GLN A 188 -21.76 9.11 11.60
CA GLN A 188 -22.87 9.94 12.12
C GLN A 188 -22.37 11.16 12.91
N GLU A 189 -21.20 11.00 13.51
CA GLU A 189 -20.44 12.04 14.20
C GLU A 189 -18.96 11.89 13.87
N LEU A 190 -18.25 13.01 13.85
CA LEU A 190 -16.80 13.01 13.68
C LEU A 190 -16.14 13.14 15.06
N SER A 191 -15.20 12.25 15.37
CA SER A 191 -14.51 12.25 16.66
C SER A 191 -13.75 13.58 16.88
N PRO A 192 -13.82 14.18 18.10
CA PRO A 192 -13.03 15.37 18.46
C PRO A 192 -11.51 15.20 18.27
N VAL A 193 -11.03 13.95 18.21
CA VAL A 193 -9.62 13.60 17.96
C VAL A 193 -9.08 14.21 16.67
N ILE A 194 -9.93 14.41 15.65
CA ILE A 194 -9.52 15.07 14.40
C ILE A 194 -8.91 16.44 14.67
N GLY A 195 -9.40 17.20 15.66
CA GLY A 195 -8.83 18.50 16.01
C GLY A 195 -7.45 18.47 16.66
N GLN A 196 -6.85 17.29 16.85
CA GLN A 196 -5.49 17.10 17.34
C GLN A 196 -4.48 16.91 16.20
N LEU A 197 -4.94 16.70 14.96
CA LEU A 197 -4.12 16.48 13.78
C LEU A 197 -3.50 17.81 13.28
N SER A 198 -2.51 18.31 14.02
CA SER A 198 -1.99 19.68 13.83
C SER A 198 -1.40 20.00 12.45
N GLN A 199 -0.96 18.98 11.70
CA GLN A 199 -0.44 19.14 10.33
C GLN A 199 -1.52 19.01 9.26
N LEU A 200 -2.75 18.66 9.63
CA LEU A 200 -3.80 18.38 8.66
C LEU A 200 -4.15 19.63 7.85
N SER A 201 -3.98 19.51 6.55
CA SER A 201 -4.19 20.58 5.57
C SER A 201 -5.37 20.29 4.66
N GLU A 202 -5.72 19.02 4.47
CA GLU A 202 -6.83 18.58 3.64
C GLU A 202 -7.62 17.48 4.35
N LEU A 203 -8.92 17.70 4.51
CA LEU A 203 -9.85 16.79 5.19
C LEU A 203 -11.10 16.61 4.34
N TRP A 204 -11.35 15.40 3.86
CA TRP A 204 -12.57 15.06 3.12
C TRP A 204 -13.46 14.19 4.01
N ILE A 205 -14.72 14.62 4.18
CA ILE A 205 -15.74 13.98 5.03
C ILE A 205 -17.12 14.00 4.34
N ASP A 206 -17.13 14.25 3.03
CA ASP A 206 -18.34 14.26 2.21
C ASP A 206 -18.99 12.88 2.15
N ASP A 207 -20.25 12.82 1.71
CA ASP A 207 -21.02 11.57 1.57
C ASP A 207 -21.05 10.68 2.84
N ASN A 208 -21.13 11.32 4.01
CA ASN A 208 -21.34 10.68 5.31
C ASN A 208 -22.72 11.03 5.90
N GLU A 209 -23.06 10.45 7.05
CA GLU A 209 -24.31 10.69 7.80
C GLU A 209 -24.17 11.80 8.87
N LEU A 210 -23.20 12.71 8.71
CA LEU A 210 -22.82 13.69 9.72
C LEU A 210 -23.94 14.67 10.03
N ARG A 211 -24.31 14.77 11.31
CA ARG A 211 -25.32 15.74 11.79
C ARG A 211 -24.73 17.09 12.21
N SER A 212 -23.48 17.07 12.65
CA SER A 212 -22.73 18.23 13.10
C SER A 212 -21.24 17.94 13.08
N LEU A 213 -20.43 18.99 13.04
CA LEU A 213 -18.98 18.90 13.17
C LEU A 213 -18.52 19.25 14.59
N PRO A 214 -17.48 18.59 15.13
CA PRO A 214 -16.93 18.90 16.44
C PRO A 214 -16.27 20.28 16.42
N LYS A 215 -16.38 21.03 17.53
CA LYS A 215 -15.78 22.37 17.66
C LYS A 215 -14.25 22.34 17.55
N GLU A 216 -13.65 21.20 17.85
CA GLU A 216 -12.22 20.92 17.79
C GLU A 216 -11.67 21.01 16.36
N LEU A 217 -12.50 20.95 15.31
CA LEU A 217 -12.05 21.30 13.95
C LEU A 217 -11.50 22.73 13.88
N GLY A 218 -11.96 23.64 14.75
CA GLY A 218 -11.41 24.99 14.85
C GLY A 218 -9.96 25.06 15.32
N ASN A 219 -9.39 23.95 15.81
CA ASN A 219 -7.97 23.85 16.17
C ASN A 219 -7.06 23.61 14.95
N LEU A 220 -7.62 23.21 13.80
CA LEU A 220 -6.88 22.86 12.60
C LEU A 220 -6.45 24.13 11.83
N GLY A 221 -5.38 24.77 12.30
CA GLY A 221 -4.88 26.02 11.73
C GLY A 221 -4.32 25.93 10.31
N ASN A 222 -4.00 24.72 9.83
CA ASN A 222 -3.46 24.47 8.49
C ASN A 222 -4.51 24.05 7.47
N LEU A 223 -5.76 23.81 7.89
CA LEU A 223 -6.81 23.29 7.04
C LEU A 223 -7.16 24.30 5.94
N GLN A 224 -7.01 23.86 4.69
CA GLN A 224 -7.37 24.65 3.51
C GLN A 224 -8.88 24.58 3.25
N GLN A 225 -9.42 25.60 2.59
CA GLN A 225 -10.86 25.70 2.26
C GLN A 225 -11.24 24.82 1.08
#